data_AF-A0ABD3TKA2-F1
#
_entry.id   AF-A0ABD3TKA2-F1
#
_cell.length_a   1.000
_cell.length_b   1.000
_cell.length_c   1.000
_cell.angle_alpha   90.00
_cell.angle_beta   90.00
_cell.angle_gamma   90.00
#
_symmetry.space_group_name_H-M   'P 1'
#
loop_
_entity.id
_entity.type
_entity.pdbx_description
1 polymer ?
#
loop_
_entity_poly.entity_id
_entity_poly.type
_entity_poly.pdbx_seq_one_letter_code
_entity_poly.pdbx_strand_id
1 'polypeptide(L)'
;MATLDHFIEVASNFADVADFLIVYIAEAHATDEWIVNGNKYRINRHKKIEERLAAASILKEKNPPCPIVVDTMSNDANHKYAAYPERLYIVHNGFIAYQGAEGPFGYDVKEVETWLHNCRQE
;
A
#
# COMPACT_ATOMS: atom_id res chain seq x y z
N MET A 1 9.37 5.73 11.17
CA MET A 1 9.08 4.96 9.95
C MET A 1 7.73 4.32 10.17
N ALA A 2 6.70 4.76 9.43
CA ALA A 2 5.44 4.04 9.44
C ALA A 2 5.66 2.68 8.75
N THR A 3 5.00 1.66 9.26
CA THR A 3 5.17 0.28 8.80
C THR A 3 3.83 -0.26 8.35
N LEU A 4 3.86 -1.34 7.56
CA LEU A 4 2.65 -2.13 7.26
C LEU A 4 1.92 -2.54 8.55
N ASP A 5 2.65 -2.83 9.63
CA ASP A 5 2.04 -3.20 10.91
C ASP A 5 1.20 -2.05 11.51
N HIS A 6 1.65 -0.79 11.37
CA HIS A 6 0.86 0.38 11.79
C HIS A 6 -0.39 0.58 10.92
N PHE A 7 -0.30 0.33 9.61
CA PHE A 7 -1.48 0.33 8.74
C PHE A 7 -2.48 -0.76 9.14
N ILE A 8 -2.01 -1.96 9.47
CA ILE A 8 -2.87 -3.07 9.93
C ILE A 8 -3.61 -2.71 11.21
N GLU A 9 -2.93 -2.03 12.15
CA GLU A 9 -3.54 -1.53 13.38
C GLU A 9 -4.64 -0.51 13.08
N VAL A 10 -4.35 0.51 12.27
CA VAL A 10 -5.35 1.51 11.86
C VAL A 10 -6.52 0.87 11.12
N ALA A 11 -6.26 -0.02 10.17
CA ALA A 11 -7.32 -0.72 9.43
C ALA A 11 -8.22 -1.57 10.35
N SER A 12 -7.65 -2.16 11.41
CA SER A 12 -8.43 -2.91 12.41
C SER A 12 -9.25 -1.98 13.29
N ASN A 13 -8.66 -0.87 13.74
CA ASN A 13 -9.27 0.06 14.68
C ASN A 13 -10.36 0.93 14.08
N PHE A 14 -10.39 1.06 12.74
CA PHE A 14 -11.31 1.95 12.02
C PHE A 14 -12.19 1.23 10.98
N ALA A 15 -12.33 -0.08 11.09
CA ALA A 15 -13.19 -0.88 10.20
C ALA A 15 -14.68 -0.51 10.28
N ASP A 16 -15.10 0.19 11.35
CA ASP A 16 -16.44 0.78 11.52
C ASP A 16 -16.62 2.11 10.77
N VAL A 17 -15.53 2.77 10.38
CA VAL A 17 -15.52 4.12 9.78
C VAL A 17 -15.28 4.07 8.28
N ALA A 18 -14.37 3.21 7.83
CA ALA A 18 -13.96 3.14 6.43
C ALA A 18 -13.58 1.72 6.01
N ASP A 19 -13.73 1.46 4.71
CA ASP A 19 -13.13 0.29 4.07
C ASP A 19 -11.64 0.56 3.78
N PHE A 20 -10.85 -0.50 3.85
CA PHE A 20 -9.42 -0.47 3.57
C PHE A 20 -9.07 -1.39 2.40
N LEU A 21 -8.03 -1.03 1.65
CA LEU A 21 -7.53 -1.80 0.51
C LEU A 21 -6.02 -1.64 0.38
N ILE A 22 -5.31 -2.76 0.22
CA ILE A 22 -3.91 -2.75 -0.19
C ILE A 22 -3.84 -3.07 -1.68
N VAL A 23 -3.20 -2.19 -2.46
CA VAL A 23 -2.90 -2.43 -3.87
C VAL A 23 -1.40 -2.71 -4.01
N TYR A 24 -1.05 -3.96 -4.28
CA TYR A 24 0.33 -4.38 -4.47
C TYR A 24 0.81 -3.99 -5.88
N ILE A 25 1.82 -3.12 -5.95
CA ILE A 25 2.38 -2.59 -7.21
C ILE A 25 3.71 -3.28 -7.58
N ALA A 26 4.47 -2.71 -8.51
CA ALA A 26 5.79 -3.22 -8.87
C ALA A 26 6.78 -3.13 -7.70
N GLU A 27 7.72 -4.08 -7.62
CA GLU A 27 8.79 -4.05 -6.62
C GLU A 27 9.61 -2.77 -6.72
N ALA A 28 9.74 -2.02 -5.61
CA ALA A 28 10.61 -0.84 -5.56
C ALA A 28 12.10 -1.20 -5.71
N HIS A 29 12.47 -2.42 -5.30
CA HIS A 29 13.84 -2.92 -5.28
C HIS A 29 13.91 -4.36 -5.83
N ALA A 30 13.53 -4.53 -7.10
CA ALA A 30 13.64 -5.81 -7.79
C ALA A 30 15.08 -6.33 -7.79
N THR A 31 15.28 -7.60 -7.42
CA THR A 31 16.60 -8.21 -7.23
C THR A 31 17.40 -8.31 -8.54
N ASP A 32 16.74 -8.40 -9.68
CA ASP A 32 17.33 -8.44 -11.01
C ASP A 32 17.50 -7.07 -11.68
N GLU A 33 17.13 -5.98 -11.00
CA GLU A 33 17.34 -4.60 -11.47
C GLU A 33 18.28 -3.82 -10.56
N TRP A 34 17.93 -3.69 -9.27
CA TRP A 34 18.73 -2.96 -8.28
C TRP A 34 18.81 -3.76 -6.98
N ILE A 35 19.97 -4.40 -6.77
CA ILE A 35 20.22 -5.12 -5.52
C ILE A 35 20.50 -4.10 -4.41
N VAL A 36 19.54 -3.94 -3.50
CA VAL A 36 19.74 -3.21 -2.25
C VAL A 36 20.21 -4.20 -1.19
N ASN A 37 21.46 -4.01 -0.73
CA ASN A 37 22.04 -4.84 0.34
C ASN A 37 21.20 -4.71 1.61
N GLY A 38 20.77 -5.85 2.17
CA GLY A 38 19.92 -5.89 3.37
C GLY A 38 18.41 -5.92 3.10
N ASN A 39 17.96 -5.93 1.83
CA ASN A 39 16.56 -6.19 1.54
C ASN A 39 16.17 -7.60 2.01
N LYS A 40 15.19 -7.68 2.90
CA LYS A 40 14.69 -8.94 3.47
C LYS A 40 14.04 -9.83 2.41
N TYR A 41 13.39 -9.20 1.43
CA TYR A 41 12.65 -9.89 0.38
C TYR A 41 13.44 -9.84 -0.92
N ARG A 42 13.78 -11.01 -1.46
CA ARG A 42 14.52 -11.14 -2.72
C ARG A 42 13.56 -11.54 -3.83
N ILE A 43 12.84 -10.55 -4.33
CA ILE A 43 11.83 -10.72 -5.38
C ILE A 43 12.37 -10.10 -6.67
N ASN A 44 12.28 -10.81 -7.79
CA ASN A 44 12.63 -10.28 -9.11
C ASN A 44 11.48 -9.41 -9.63
N ARG A 45 11.77 -8.57 -10.62
CA ARG A 45 10.72 -7.83 -11.31
C ARG A 45 9.71 -8.79 -11.90
N HIS A 46 8.44 -8.52 -11.60
CA HIS A 46 7.31 -9.25 -12.17
C HIS A 46 7.24 -9.05 -13.69
N LYS A 47 7.27 -10.15 -14.44
CA LYS A 47 7.07 -10.25 -15.89
C LYS A 47 5.67 -10.73 -16.22
N LYS A 48 4.98 -11.37 -15.26
CA LYS A 48 3.60 -11.84 -15.39
C LYS A 48 2.79 -11.62 -14.11
N ILE A 49 1.47 -11.67 -14.22
CA ILE A 49 0.57 -11.37 -13.09
C ILE A 49 0.69 -12.41 -11.97
N GLU A 50 0.98 -13.67 -12.31
CA GLU A 50 1.15 -14.74 -11.34
C GLU A 50 2.34 -14.50 -10.41
N GLU A 51 3.42 -13.89 -10.93
CA GLU A 51 4.59 -13.54 -10.14
C GLU A 51 4.27 -12.41 -9.15
N ARG A 52 3.50 -11.41 -9.59
CA ARG A 52 3.03 -10.32 -8.71
C ARG A 52 2.06 -10.84 -7.65
N LEU A 53 1.17 -11.77 -8.00
CA LEU A 53 0.27 -12.43 -7.05
C LEU A 53 1.05 -13.26 -6.02
N ALA A 54 2.11 -13.95 -6.44
CA ALA A 54 2.97 -14.68 -5.53
C ALA A 54 3.67 -13.75 -4.54
N ALA A 55 4.19 -12.60 -5.00
CA ALA A 55 4.78 -11.59 -4.13
C ALA A 55 3.77 -10.98 -3.13
N ALA A 56 2.57 -10.62 -3.62
CA ALA A 56 1.49 -10.13 -2.77
C ALA A 56 1.02 -11.15 -1.73
N SER A 57 1.15 -12.45 -2.01
CA SER A 57 0.83 -13.52 -1.07
C SER A 57 1.77 -13.55 0.13
N ILE A 58 3.03 -13.11 -0.03
CA ILE A 58 3.97 -12.94 1.09
C ILE A 58 3.47 -11.84 2.03
N LEU A 59 2.99 -10.72 1.46
CA LEU A 59 2.40 -9.63 2.26
C LEU A 59 1.14 -10.10 2.99
N LYS A 60 0.35 -11.01 2.38
CA LYS A 60 -0.83 -11.62 2.99
C LYS A 60 -0.52 -12.43 4.25
N GLU A 61 0.70 -12.96 4.42
CA GLU A 61 1.11 -13.68 5.64
C GLU A 61 1.06 -12.79 6.89
N LYS A 62 1.09 -11.46 6.74
CA LYS A 62 0.85 -10.50 7.82
C LYS A 62 -0.61 -10.41 8.26
N ASN A 63 -1.52 -11.09 7.56
CA ASN A 63 -2.95 -11.16 7.84
C ASN A 63 -3.61 -9.79 8.04
N PRO A 64 -3.47 -8.85 7.09
CA PRO A 64 -4.16 -7.57 7.18
C PRO A 64 -5.68 -7.76 7.20
N PRO A 65 -6.45 -6.92 7.92
CA PRO A 65 -7.90 -7.04 8.05
C PRO A 65 -8.66 -6.56 6.81
N CYS A 66 -7.99 -6.46 5.67
CA CYS A 66 -8.54 -5.90 4.43
C CYS A 66 -8.10 -6.69 3.20
N PRO A 67 -8.81 -6.57 2.07
CA PRO A 67 -8.40 -7.19 0.83
C PRO A 67 -7.03 -6.68 0.36
N ILE A 68 -6.25 -7.60 -0.22
CA ILE A 68 -5.07 -7.27 -1.00
C ILE A 68 -5.41 -7.57 -2.45
N VAL A 69 -5.29 -6.56 -3.30
CA VAL A 69 -5.35 -6.70 -4.76
C VAL A 69 -3.98 -6.40 -5.35
N VAL A 70 -3.77 -6.80 -6.59
CA VAL A 70 -2.54 -6.48 -7.33
C VAL A 70 -2.86 -5.50 -8.45
N ASP A 71 -1.97 -4.56 -8.69
CA ASP A 71 -2.07 -3.72 -9.89
C ASP A 71 -1.87 -4.58 -11.14
N THR A 72 -2.44 -4.12 -12.25
CA THR A 72 -2.26 -4.71 -13.58
C THR A 72 -0.79 -4.72 -13.99
N MET A 73 -0.39 -5.63 -14.89
CA MET A 73 0.98 -5.66 -15.41
C MET A 73 1.36 -4.39 -16.19
N SER A 74 0.37 -3.62 -16.65
CA SER A 74 0.55 -2.28 -17.25
C SER A 74 0.77 -1.17 -16.22
N ASN A 75 0.72 -1.48 -14.92
CA ASN A 75 0.85 -0.55 -13.80
C ASN A 75 -0.20 0.58 -13.80
N ASP A 76 -1.43 0.28 -14.27
CA ASP A 76 -2.49 1.27 -14.44
C ASP A 76 -2.83 2.05 -13.15
N ALA A 77 -2.91 1.36 -12.00
CA ALA A 77 -3.20 2.02 -10.73
C ALA A 77 -2.01 2.88 -10.30
N ASN A 78 -0.80 2.35 -10.37
CA ASN A 78 0.41 3.09 -10.05
C ASN A 78 0.56 4.36 -10.91
N HIS A 79 0.27 4.29 -12.21
CA HIS A 79 0.33 5.45 -13.10
C HIS A 79 -0.74 6.50 -12.77
N LYS A 80 -1.97 6.09 -12.45
CA LYS A 80 -3.07 7.02 -12.11
C LYS A 80 -2.90 7.68 -10.75
N TYR A 81 -2.31 6.98 -9.79
CA TYR A 81 -2.15 7.45 -8.41
C TYR A 81 -0.71 7.87 -8.07
N ALA A 82 0.23 7.83 -9.03
CA ALA A 82 1.65 8.10 -8.81
C ALA A 82 2.15 7.43 -7.51
N ALA A 83 1.87 6.13 -7.38
CA ALA A 83 1.93 5.41 -6.10
C ALA A 83 3.32 4.85 -5.77
N TYR A 84 4.25 4.88 -6.72
CA TYR A 84 5.61 4.38 -6.55
C TYR A 84 6.45 5.33 -5.66
N PRO A 85 7.32 4.80 -4.77
CA PRO A 85 7.50 3.37 -4.44
C PRO A 85 6.41 2.82 -3.51
N GLU A 86 5.80 3.70 -2.72
CA GLU A 86 4.61 3.44 -1.90
C GLU A 86 3.87 4.76 -1.64
N ARG A 87 2.54 4.70 -1.44
CA ARG A 87 1.72 5.89 -1.22
C ARG A 87 0.39 5.57 -0.55
N LEU A 88 -0.11 6.52 0.24
CA LEU A 88 -1.41 6.45 0.89
C LEU A 88 -2.40 7.41 0.23
N TYR A 89 -3.65 6.98 0.12
CA TYR A 89 -4.76 7.77 -0.39
C TYR A 89 -6.02 7.53 0.44
N ILE A 90 -6.85 8.56 0.55
CA ILE A 90 -8.23 8.42 1.02
C ILE A 90 -9.15 8.87 -0.11
N VAL A 91 -10.07 8.00 -0.49
CA VAL A 91 -11.12 8.30 -1.46
C VAL A 91 -12.44 8.40 -0.71
N HIS A 92 -13.09 9.55 -0.80
CA HIS A 92 -14.36 9.81 -0.12
C HIS A 92 -15.33 10.48 -1.10
N ASN A 93 -16.55 9.95 -1.21
CA ASN A 93 -17.57 10.41 -2.16
C ASN A 93 -17.09 10.54 -3.61
N GLY A 94 -16.19 9.65 -4.04
CA GLY A 94 -15.63 9.66 -5.40
C GLY A 94 -14.49 10.66 -5.64
N PHE A 95 -14.05 11.39 -4.62
CA PHE A 95 -12.94 12.34 -4.70
C PHE A 95 -11.77 11.90 -3.82
N ILE A 96 -10.56 12.36 -4.17
CA ILE A 96 -9.38 12.19 -3.33
C ILE A 96 -9.46 13.20 -2.19
N ALA A 97 -9.79 12.72 -0.99
CA ALA A 97 -9.85 13.52 0.22
C ALA A 97 -8.47 13.71 0.87
N TYR A 98 -7.56 12.76 0.65
CA TYR A 98 -6.17 12.83 1.08
C TYR A 98 -5.26 12.12 0.08
N GLN A 99 -4.13 12.75 -0.19
CA GLN A 99 -3.04 12.22 -1.01
C GLN A 99 -1.74 12.37 -0.21
N GLY A 100 -1.16 11.25 0.20
CA GLY A 100 0.11 11.24 0.90
C GLY A 100 1.27 11.73 0.05
N ALA A 101 2.33 12.17 0.72
CA ALA A 101 3.60 12.45 0.08
C ALA A 101 4.25 11.17 -0.48
N GLU A 102 5.23 11.33 -1.38
CA GLU A 102 5.93 10.19 -1.98
C GLU A 102 6.73 9.41 -0.94
N GLY A 103 6.57 8.08 -0.94
CA GLY A 103 7.33 7.19 -0.09
C GLY A 103 8.80 7.07 -0.49
N PRO A 104 9.65 6.48 0.38
CA PRO A 104 9.29 6.00 1.72
C PRO A 104 9.24 7.10 2.78
N PHE A 105 9.82 8.27 2.51
CA PHE A 105 9.91 9.35 3.50
C PHE A 105 8.58 10.03 3.79
N GLY A 106 7.68 10.09 2.80
CA GLY A 106 6.34 10.65 2.92
C GLY A 106 5.25 9.65 3.31
N TYR A 107 5.59 8.37 3.52
CA TYR A 107 4.63 7.36 3.95
C TYR A 107 4.31 7.55 5.44
N ASP A 108 3.27 8.33 5.73
CA ASP A 108 2.80 8.60 7.08
C ASP A 108 1.35 8.15 7.30
N VAL A 109 1.20 7.01 7.97
CA VAL A 109 -0.10 6.44 8.33
C VAL A 109 -0.82 7.30 9.39
N LYS A 110 -0.11 8.13 10.15
CA LYS A 110 -0.73 9.00 11.17
C LYS A 110 -1.62 10.07 10.57
N GLU A 111 -1.29 10.55 9.37
CA GLU A 111 -2.13 11.51 8.65
C GLU A 111 -3.46 10.87 8.26
N VAL A 112 -3.44 9.59 7.84
CA VAL A 112 -4.65 8.80 7.57
C VAL A 112 -5.47 8.57 8.85
N GLU A 113 -4.81 8.17 9.93
CA GLU A 113 -5.46 7.95 11.24
C GLU A 113 -6.13 9.24 11.75
N THR A 114 -5.46 10.39 11.62
CA THR A 114 -6.01 11.70 12.01
C THR A 114 -7.28 12.02 11.21
N TRP A 115 -7.26 11.77 9.90
CA TRP A 115 -8.43 11.98 9.05
C TRP A 115 -9.60 11.08 9.46
N LEU A 116 -9.33 9.79 9.71
CA LEU A 116 -10.35 8.82 10.13
C LEU A 116 -10.97 9.18 11.50
N HIS A 117 -10.16 9.69 12.44
CA HIS A 117 -10.65 10.19 13.71
C HIS A 117 -11.64 11.34 13.55
N ASN A 118 -11.37 12.28 12.64
CA ASN A 118 -12.27 13.39 12.39
C ASN A 118 -13.61 12.89 11.82
N CYS A 119 -13.57 11.95 10.86
CA CYS A 119 -14.80 11.37 10.29
C CYS A 119 -15.64 10.59 11.31
N ARG A 120 -15.02 9.96 12.32
CA ARG A 120 -15.78 9.26 13.38
C ARG A 120 -16.54 10.22 14.31
N GLN A 121 -16.11 11.48 14.39
CA GLN A 121 -16.73 12.49 15.26
C GLN A 121 -17.86 13.28 14.58
N GLU A 122 -18.03 13.10 13.27
CA GLU A 122 -19.14 13.65 12.48
C GLU A 122 -20.40 12.77 12.58
#